data_AF-A0A0R2H2G2-F1
#
_entry.id   AF-A0A0R2H2G2-F1
#
_cell.length_a   1.000
_cell.length_b   1.000
_cell.length_c   1.000
_cell.angle_alpha   90.00
_cell.angle_beta   90.00
_cell.angle_gamma   90.00
#
_symmetry.space_group_name_H-M   'P 1'
#
loop_
_entity.id
_entity.type
_entity.pdbx_description
1 polymer ?
#
loop_
_entity_poly.entity_id
_entity_poly.type
_entity_poly.pdbx_seq_one_letter_code
_entity_poly.pdbx_strand_id
1 'polypeptide(L)' 'MENEWAKALKDGKKVKVKIKLKYPNAKTERPSSFKVTYTITDPKDPKAAPVYQTVDYDY' A
#
# COMPACT_ATOMS: atom_id res chain seq x y z
N MET A 1 0.67 8.31 -2.92
CA MET A 1 -0.11 7.11 -2.51
C MET A 1 -1.60 7.22 -2.80
N GLU A 2 -2.45 7.80 -1.94
CA GLU A 2 -3.92 7.72 -2.13
C GLU A 2 -4.41 8.28 -3.48
N ASN A 3 -3.87 9.43 -3.92
CA ASN A 3 -4.19 9.99 -5.24
C ASN A 3 -3.74 9.09 -6.41
N GLU A 4 -2.64 8.35 -6.25
CA GLU A 4 -2.15 7.41 -7.28
C GLU A 4 -3.03 6.18 -7.36
N TRP A 5 -3.47 5.66 -6.20
CA TRP A 5 -4.42 4.56 -6.14
C TRP A 5 -5.76 4.96 -6.75
N ALA A 6 -6.25 6.15 -6.44
CA ALA A 6 -7.49 6.68 -7.02
C ALA A 6 -7.41 6.79 -8.54
N LYS A 7 -6.29 7.24 -9.10
CA LYS A 7 -6.05 7.26 -10.56
C LYS A 7 -6.01 5.84 -11.14
N ALA A 8 -5.22 4.95 -10.54
CA ALA A 8 -5.10 3.57 -11.02
C ALA A 8 -6.45 2.83 -11.05
N LEU A 9 -7.27 3.00 -10.01
CA LEU A 9 -8.62 2.43 -9.95
C LEU A 9 -9.54 3.03 -11.02
N LYS A 10 -9.47 4.33 -11.29
CA LYS A 10 -10.21 4.99 -12.39
C LYS A 10 -9.81 4.46 -13.76
N ASP A 11 -8.53 4.16 -13.97
CA ASP A 11 -8.00 3.54 -15.18
C ASP A 11 -8.38 2.03 -15.31
N GLY A 12 -9.10 1.46 -14.34
CA GLY A 12 -9.48 0.05 -14.34
C GLY A 12 -8.33 -0.90 -13.98
N LYS A 13 -7.26 -0.38 -13.37
CA LYS A 13 -6.16 -1.18 -12.82
C LYS A 13 -6.55 -1.73 -11.45
N LYS A 14 -5.86 -2.79 -11.03
CA LYS A 14 -6.02 -3.37 -9.70
C LYS A 14 -4.96 -2.82 -8.74
N VAL A 15 -5.41 -2.38 -7.58
CA VAL A 15 -4.52 -1.99 -6.47
C VAL A 15 -4.66 -3.02 -5.36
N LYS A 16 -3.56 -3.66 -4.97
CA LYS A 16 -3.49 -4.59 -3.84
C LYS A 16 -2.65 -3.96 -2.74
N VAL A 17 -3.20 -3.85 -1.54
CA VAL A 17 -2.56 -3.17 -0.40
C VAL A 17 -2.36 -4.15 0.74
N LYS A 18 -1.19 -4.08 1.40
CA LYS A 18 -0.86 -4.78 2.64
C LYS A 18 -0.30 -3.79 3.64
N ILE A 19 -0.94 -3.70 4.79
CA ILE A 19 -0.53 -2.81 5.88
C ILE A 19 0.01 -3.66 7.01
N LYS A 20 1.21 -3.33 7.50
CA LYS A 20 1.81 -3.91 8.70
C LYS A 20 1.95 -2.82 9.75
N LEU A 21 1.33 -3.02 10.90
CA LEU A 21 1.44 -2.12 12.04
C LEU A 21 2.61 -2.55 12.93
N LYS A 22 3.36 -1.58 13.44
CA LYS A 22 4.39 -1.80 14.47
C LYS A 22 3.93 -1.11 15.74
N TYR A 23 3.76 -1.90 16.80
CA TYR A 23 3.40 -1.41 18.13
C TYR A 23 4.66 -1.32 18.99
N PRO A 24 4.80 -0.26 19.81
CA PRO A 24 5.95 -0.13 20.71
C PRO A 24 5.87 -1.15 21.85
N ASN A 25 4.66 -1.54 22.27
CA ASN A 25 4.43 -2.61 23.24
C ASN A 25 3.02 -3.22 23.06
N ALA A 26 2.83 -4.48 23.47
CA ALA A 26 1.59 -5.25 23.32
C ALA A 26 0.34 -4.67 24.03
N LYS A 27 0.52 -3.75 25.00
CA LYS A 27 -0.54 -3.06 25.74
C LYS A 27 -0.94 -1.72 25.13
N THR A 28 -0.27 -1.27 24.06
CA THR A 28 -0.55 0.03 23.45
C THR A 28 -1.57 -0.13 22.35
N GLU A 29 -2.68 0.60 22.41
CA GLU A 29 -3.72 0.58 21.37
C GLU A 29 -3.28 1.32 20.09
N ARG A 30 -2.30 2.22 20.20
CA ARG A 30 -1.77 3.00 19.08
C ARG A 30 -0.44 2.40 18.57
N PRO A 31 -0.31 2.13 17.26
CA PRO A 31 0.97 1.75 16.67
C PRO A 31 1.95 2.94 16.66
N SER A 32 3.24 2.67 16.81
CA SER A 32 4.29 3.68 16.66
C SER A 32 4.54 4.00 15.19
N SER A 33 4.40 2.98 14.34
CA SER A 33 4.73 3.11 12.92
C SER A 33 3.86 2.15 12.10
N PHE A 34 3.66 2.46 10.83
CA PHE A 34 3.02 1.53 9.90
C PHE A 34 3.74 1.47 8.57
N LYS A 35 3.84 0.25 8.05
CA LYS A 35 4.44 -0.07 6.76
C LYS A 35 3.35 -0.43 5.77
N VAL A 36 3.18 0.41 4.75
CA VAL A 36 2.27 0.15 3.64
C VAL A 36 3.06 -0.43 2.49
N THR A 37 2.73 -1.64 2.06
CA THR A 37 3.23 -2.23 0.81
C THR A 37 2.05 -2.35 -0.14
N TYR A 38 2.15 -1.76 -1.32
CA TYR A 38 1.10 -1.89 -2.32
C TYR A 38 1.66 -2.28 -3.69
N THR A 39 0.76 -2.80 -4.51
CA THR A 39 1.02 -3.23 -5.87
C THR A 39 -0.08 -2.71 -6.78
N ILE A 40 0.30 -2.10 -7.89
CA ILE A 40 -0.63 -1.73 -8.97
C ILE A 40 -0.36 -2.64 -10.16
N THR A 41 -1.39 -3.36 -10.61
CA THR A 41 -1.33 -4.21 -11.80
C THR A 41 -2.38 -3.81 -12.82
N ASP A 42 -2.00 -3.83 -14.09
CA ASP A 42 -2.94 -3.64 -15.18
C ASP A 42 -3.47 -5.01 -15.63
N PRO A 43 -4.79 -5.28 -15.50
CA PRO A 43 -5.35 -6.57 -15.92
C PRO A 43 -5.42 -6.72 -17.45
N LYS A 44 -5.30 -5.62 -18.23
CA LYS A 44 -5.24 -5.65 -19.70
C LYS A 44 -3.81 -5.82 -20.21
N ASP A 45 -2.82 -5.43 -19.40
CA ASP A 45 -1.40 -5.65 -19.68
C ASP A 45 -0.71 -6.42 -18.54
N PRO A 46 -0.82 -7.76 -18.50
CA PRO A 46 -0.22 -8.58 -17.45
C PRO A 46 1.32 -8.63 -17.49
N LYS A 47 1.95 -8.00 -18.50
CA LYS A 47 3.41 -7.86 -18.62
C LYS A 47 3.94 -6.58 -17.95
N ALA A 48 3.08 -5.59 -17.69
CA ALA A 48 3.44 -4.42 -16.92
C ALA A 48 3.88 -4.84 -15.51
N ALA A 49 5.15 -4.57 -15.20
CA ALA A 49 5.72 -4.96 -13.91
C ALA A 49 4.92 -4.32 -12.77
N PRO A 50 4.57 -5.10 -11.73
CA PRO A 50 3.89 -4.56 -10.57
C PRO A 50 4.72 -3.44 -9.92
N VAL A 51 4.12 -2.27 -9.75
CA VAL A 51 4.78 -1.17 -9.02
C VAL A 51 4.72 -1.48 -7.53
N TYR A 52 5.86 -1.79 -6.93
CA TYR A 52 5.99 -1.97 -5.48
C TYR A 52 6.46 -0.67 -4.84
N GLN A 53 5.69 -0.17 -3.89
CA GLN A 53 6.14 0.91 -3.03
C GLN A 53 5.95 0.52 -1.57
N THR A 54 6.97 0.77 -0.78
CA THR A 54 6.92 0.65 0.67
C THR A 54 7.04 2.03 1.26
N VAL A 55 6.08 2.42 2.08
CA VAL A 55 6.14 3.68 2.82
C VAL A 55 6.06 3.36 4.31
N ASP A 56 7.08 3.78 5.05
CA ASP A 56 7.15 3.75 6.51
C ASP A 56 6.72 5.13 7.02
N TYR A 57 5.70 5.15 7.87
CA TYR A 57 5.31 6.33 8.62
C TYR A 57 5.61 6.09 10.09
N ASP A 58 6.29 7.05 10.71
CA ASP A 58 6.51 7.13 12.15
C ASP A 58 5.62 8.25 12.71
N TYR A 59 5.02 8.03 13.89
CA TYR A 59 4.11 8.99 14.55
C TYR A 59 4.79 9.86 15.59
#